data_AF-A0A7C2QK41-F1
#
_entry.id   AF-A0A7C2QK41-F1
#
_cell.length_a   1.000
_cell.length_b   1.000
_cell.length_c   1.000
_cell.angle_alpha   90.00
_cell.angle_beta   90.00
_cell.angle_gamma   90.00
#
_symmetry.space_group_name_H-M   'P 1'
#
loop_
_entity.id
_entity.type
_entity.pdbx_description
1 polymer ?
#
loop_
_entity_poly.entity_id
_entity_poly.type
_entity_poly.pdbx_seq_one_letter_code
_entity_poly.pdbx_strand_id
1 'polypeptide(L)'
;MHPTLFRIGDFPIGTYGLMVAIGFLLGIQYVVRAARKIPVAPERIYDLSLVIIVAALVGSRIAYLIVEWDWFRQDPFGLIFSRQGYVFYGGFLGAVAVVIFFARRWELPVRSLADAYAPGVALGHSFGRIGCYLNGCCHGDLCSLDHPLTRFPRVLDAHGNITGSLAFLEQLERGLVTESDRFALPVHPTQLYEAAGLLVLFLVLHTLYRRVKWPAGTLFLLYAVGYALLR
;
A
#
# COMPACT_ATOMS: atom_id res chain seq x y z
N MET A 1 3.46 17.67 7.27
CA MET A 1 2.98 16.72 6.25
C MET A 1 2.79 17.46 4.94
N HIS A 2 3.30 16.91 3.85
CA HIS A 2 3.15 17.47 2.51
C HIS A 2 2.46 16.41 1.65
N PRO A 3 1.12 16.40 1.56
CA PRO A 3 0.42 15.41 0.74
C PRO A 3 0.83 15.53 -0.74
N THR A 4 1.25 16.72 -1.19
CA THR A 4 1.89 16.97 -2.50
C THR A 4 3.34 17.41 -2.32
N LEU A 5 4.29 16.73 -2.98
CA LEU A 5 5.72 17.06 -2.95
C LEU A 5 6.05 18.23 -3.87
N PHE A 6 5.65 18.09 -5.13
CA PHE A 6 5.80 19.10 -6.17
C PHE A 6 4.75 18.85 -7.24
N ARG A 7 4.45 19.90 -8.02
CA ARG A 7 3.52 19.83 -9.14
C ARG A 7 4.33 19.89 -10.43
N ILE A 8 4.10 18.96 -11.35
CA ILE A 8 4.59 19.06 -12.72
C ILE A 8 3.42 19.57 -13.56
N GLY A 9 3.33 20.89 -13.77
CA GLY A 9 2.12 21.52 -14.32
C GLY A 9 0.89 21.25 -13.45
N ASP A 10 -0.18 20.74 -14.04
CA ASP A 10 -1.41 20.35 -13.33
C ASP A 10 -1.35 18.96 -12.66
N PHE A 11 -0.17 18.34 -12.63
CA PHE A 11 0.01 17.00 -12.05
C PHE A 11 0.61 17.08 -10.64
N PRO A 12 -0.21 16.96 -9.57
CA PRO A 12 0.32 16.88 -8.21
C PRO A 12 0.95 15.50 -7.98
N ILE A 13 2.24 15.47 -7.68
CA ILE A 13 2.91 14.24 -7.26
C ILE A 13 2.76 14.11 -5.75
N GLY A 14 1.94 13.14 -5.34
CA GLY A 14 1.66 12.89 -3.94
C GLY A 14 2.79 12.15 -3.22
N THR A 15 2.99 12.45 -1.95
CA THR A 15 3.93 11.71 -1.08
C THR A 15 3.59 10.24 -0.97
N TYR A 16 2.29 9.89 -0.97
CA TYR A 16 1.83 8.51 -0.97
C TYR A 16 2.38 7.72 -2.17
N GLY A 17 2.21 8.25 -3.39
CA GLY A 17 2.69 7.59 -4.61
C GLY A 17 4.20 7.40 -4.63
N LEU A 18 4.96 8.40 -4.17
CA LEU A 18 6.42 8.27 -4.03
C LEU A 18 6.81 7.16 -3.05
N MET A 19 6.19 7.12 -1.88
CA MET A 19 6.49 6.11 -0.85
C MET A 19 6.14 4.70 -1.32
N VAL A 20 5.01 4.54 -2.01
CA VAL A 20 4.64 3.27 -2.64
C VAL A 20 5.65 2.85 -3.72
N ALA A 21 6.11 3.80 -4.57
CA ALA A 21 7.12 3.53 -5.57
C ALA A 21 8.45 3.07 -4.94
N ILE A 22 8.91 3.75 -3.89
CA ILE A 22 10.09 3.33 -3.11
C ILE A 22 9.87 1.93 -2.52
N GLY A 23 8.69 1.67 -1.95
CA GLY A 23 8.31 0.36 -1.42
C GLY A 23 8.38 -0.75 -2.47
N PHE A 24 7.87 -0.52 -3.68
CA PHE A 24 7.99 -1.46 -4.79
C PHE A 24 9.45 -1.67 -5.21
N LEU A 25 10.24 -0.60 -5.35
CA LEU A 25 11.65 -0.72 -5.72
C LEU A 25 12.43 -1.56 -4.70
N LEU A 26 12.31 -1.25 -3.41
CA LEU A 26 13.00 -1.98 -2.35
C LEU A 26 12.49 -3.42 -2.23
N GLY A 27 11.17 -3.62 -2.33
CA GLY A 27 10.54 -4.95 -2.32
C GLY A 27 11.03 -5.81 -3.48
N ILE A 28 11.01 -5.31 -4.71
CA ILE A 28 11.49 -6.04 -5.89
C ILE A 28 12.99 -6.37 -5.77
N GLN A 29 13.80 -5.39 -5.38
CA GLN A 29 15.24 -5.58 -5.17
C GLN A 29 15.54 -6.64 -4.10
N TYR A 30 14.70 -6.72 -3.07
CA TYR A 30 14.76 -7.77 -2.07
C TYR A 30 14.39 -9.14 -2.67
N VAL A 31 13.24 -9.24 -3.34
CA VAL A 31 12.72 -10.50 -3.87
C VAL A 31 13.67 -11.10 -4.91
N VAL A 32 14.26 -10.28 -5.78
CA VAL A 32 15.26 -10.74 -6.75
C VAL A 32 16.47 -11.39 -6.06
N ARG A 33 16.91 -10.85 -4.92
CA ARG A 33 17.98 -11.44 -4.12
C ARG A 33 17.53 -12.72 -3.41
N ALA A 34 16.31 -12.72 -2.86
CA ALA A 34 15.74 -13.87 -2.17
C ALA A 34 15.51 -15.05 -3.12
N ALA A 35 14.98 -14.79 -4.32
CA ALA A 35 14.65 -15.77 -5.34
C ALA A 35 15.86 -16.49 -5.95
N ARG A 36 17.10 -16.06 -5.66
CA ARG A 36 18.33 -16.81 -6.04
C ARG A 36 18.38 -18.24 -5.48
N LYS A 37 17.57 -18.55 -4.47
CA LYS A 37 17.40 -19.92 -3.93
C LYS A 37 16.45 -20.80 -4.74
N ILE A 38 15.77 -20.21 -5.73
CA ILE A 38 14.79 -20.86 -6.61
C ILE A 38 15.44 -21.00 -8.00
N PRO A 39 15.18 -22.07 -8.76
CA PRO A 39 15.70 -22.22 -10.13
C PRO A 39 14.99 -21.28 -11.11
N VAL A 40 15.18 -19.98 -10.95
CA VAL A 40 14.56 -18.93 -11.76
C VAL A 40 15.58 -17.84 -12.07
N ALA A 41 15.60 -17.39 -13.32
CA ALA A 41 16.45 -16.29 -13.75
C ALA A 41 16.00 -14.97 -13.08
N PRO A 42 16.92 -14.12 -12.57
CA PRO A 42 16.58 -12.84 -11.96
C PRO A 42 15.68 -11.94 -12.82
N GLU A 43 15.87 -11.97 -14.13
CA GLU A 43 15.11 -11.20 -15.12
C GLU A 43 13.63 -11.55 -15.07
N ARG A 44 13.30 -12.85 -14.96
CA ARG A 44 11.91 -13.30 -14.83
C ARG A 44 11.25 -12.82 -13.54
N ILE A 45 12.01 -12.60 -12.47
CA ILE A 45 11.48 -12.06 -11.21
C ILE A 45 11.21 -10.56 -11.33
N TYR A 46 12.05 -9.82 -12.04
CA TYR A 46 11.76 -8.43 -12.40
C TYR A 46 10.50 -8.35 -13.26
N ASP A 47 10.43 -9.13 -14.34
CA ASP A 47 9.28 -9.18 -15.25
C ASP A 47 8.00 -9.52 -14.50
N LEU A 48 8.01 -10.59 -13.70
CA LEU A 48 6.86 -11.01 -12.90
C LEU A 48 6.42 -9.90 -11.94
N SER A 49 7.35 -9.25 -11.25
CA SER A 49 7.02 -8.19 -10.31
C SER A 49 6.38 -6.98 -10.99
N LEU A 50 6.85 -6.61 -12.18
CA LEU A 50 6.25 -5.53 -12.96
C LEU A 50 4.84 -5.90 -13.44
N VAL A 51 4.64 -7.13 -13.94
CA VAL A 51 3.32 -7.60 -14.36
C VAL A 51 2.36 -7.69 -13.16
N ILE A 52 2.82 -8.10 -11.97
CA ILE A 52 2.02 -8.09 -10.73
C ILE A 52 1.53 -6.68 -10.42
N ILE A 53 2.38 -5.66 -10.52
CA ILE A 53 1.98 -4.26 -10.26
C ILE A 53 0.89 -3.83 -11.24
N VAL A 54 1.09 -4.07 -12.54
CA VAL A 54 0.10 -3.73 -13.57
C VAL A 54 -1.21 -4.47 -13.34
N ALA A 55 -1.17 -5.77 -13.08
CA ALA A 55 -2.34 -6.58 -12.82
C ALA A 55 -3.07 -6.18 -11.54
N ALA A 56 -2.36 -5.75 -10.50
CA ALA A 56 -2.97 -5.22 -9.29
C ALA A 56 -3.68 -3.88 -9.55
N LEU A 57 -3.09 -2.98 -10.34
CA LEU A 57 -3.72 -1.72 -10.72
C LEU A 57 -4.96 -1.93 -11.60
N VAL A 58 -4.85 -2.80 -12.60
CA VAL A 58 -5.98 -3.14 -13.49
C VAL A 58 -7.08 -3.87 -12.72
N GLY A 59 -6.72 -4.88 -11.92
CA GLY A 59 -7.68 -5.64 -11.12
C GLY A 59 -8.40 -4.77 -10.09
N SER A 60 -7.69 -3.87 -9.41
CA SER A 60 -8.31 -2.94 -8.45
C SER A 60 -9.24 -1.93 -9.12
N ARG A 61 -8.92 -1.49 -10.34
CA ARG A 61 -9.80 -0.64 -11.14
C ARG A 61 -11.04 -1.39 -11.61
N ILE A 62 -10.90 -2.60 -12.16
CA ILE A 62 -12.03 -3.42 -12.60
C ILE A 62 -12.99 -3.67 -11.43
N ALA A 63 -12.46 -4.04 -10.26
CA ALA A 63 -13.30 -4.25 -9.08
C ALA A 63 -14.00 -2.96 -8.63
N TYR A 64 -13.35 -1.79 -8.73
CA TYR A 64 -14.01 -0.51 -8.47
C TYR A 64 -15.19 -0.24 -9.41
N LEU A 65 -15.04 -0.51 -10.71
CA LEU A 65 -16.13 -0.36 -11.69
C LEU A 65 -17.30 -1.30 -11.42
N ILE A 66 -17.02 -2.49 -10.88
CA ILE A 66 -18.07 -3.46 -10.48
C ILE A 66 -18.78 -3.00 -9.21
N VAL A 67 -18.06 -2.46 -8.23
CA VAL A 67 -18.65 -1.97 -6.97
C VAL A 67 -19.48 -0.71 -7.24
N GLU A 68 -18.96 0.23 -8.02
CA GLU A 68 -19.64 1.48 -8.38
C GLU A 68 -20.45 1.32 -9.69
N TRP A 69 -21.11 0.19 -9.86
CA TRP A 69 -21.78 -0.16 -11.12
C TRP A 69 -22.83 0.86 -11.56
N ASP A 70 -23.56 1.45 -10.62
CA ASP A 70 -24.59 2.43 -10.91
C ASP A 70 -24.02 3.75 -11.44
N TRP A 71 -22.88 4.19 -10.91
CA TRP A 71 -22.14 5.35 -11.42
C TRP A 71 -21.45 5.02 -12.75
N PHE A 72 -20.91 3.81 -12.88
CA PHE A 72 -20.26 3.36 -14.10
C PHE A 72 -21.21 3.34 -15.29
N ARG A 73 -22.48 2.93 -15.10
CA ARG A 73 -23.49 2.94 -16.16
C ARG A 73 -23.86 4.34 -16.64
N GLN A 74 -23.71 5.35 -15.79
CA GLN A 74 -24.06 6.74 -16.11
C GLN A 74 -22.93 7.45 -16.85
N ASP A 75 -21.69 7.23 -16.44
CA ASP A 75 -20.51 7.80 -17.10
C ASP A 75 -19.34 6.79 -17.18
N PRO A 76 -19.37 5.87 -18.16
CA PRO A 76 -18.36 4.82 -18.28
C PRO A 76 -16.94 5.37 -18.51
N PHE A 77 -16.81 6.36 -19.40
CA PHE A 77 -15.51 6.91 -19.77
C PHE A 77 -14.93 7.78 -18.65
N GLY A 78 -15.76 8.59 -17.97
CA GLY A 78 -15.30 9.36 -16.82
C GLY A 78 -14.81 8.47 -15.67
N LEU A 79 -15.50 7.36 -15.39
CA LEU A 79 -15.11 6.47 -14.30
C LEU A 79 -13.88 5.60 -14.59
N ILE A 80 -13.71 5.17 -15.86
CA ILE A 80 -12.53 4.41 -16.30
C ILE A 80 -11.26 5.27 -16.23
N PHE A 81 -11.33 6.51 -16.73
CA PHE A 81 -10.19 7.42 -16.78
C PHE A 81 -10.07 8.31 -15.53
N SER A 82 -10.96 8.13 -14.55
CA SER A 82 -10.88 8.82 -13.27
C SER A 82 -9.57 8.47 -12.56
N ARG A 83 -8.92 9.50 -12.03
CA ARG A 83 -7.70 9.36 -11.23
C ARG A 83 -7.95 8.77 -9.84
N GLN A 84 -9.22 8.60 -9.46
CA GLN A 84 -9.65 8.18 -8.13
C GLN A 84 -10.42 6.85 -8.21
N GLY A 85 -10.50 6.13 -7.09
CA GLY A 85 -11.28 4.90 -6.99
C GLY A 85 -10.51 3.64 -7.36
N TYR A 86 -10.11 2.88 -6.34
CA TYR A 86 -9.46 1.58 -6.48
C TYR A 86 -9.91 0.67 -5.35
N VAL A 87 -10.26 -0.58 -5.67
CA VAL A 87 -10.67 -1.57 -4.67
C VAL A 87 -9.52 -2.55 -4.42
N PHE A 88 -9.04 -2.61 -3.18
CA PHE A 88 -7.90 -3.44 -2.79
C PHE A 88 -8.07 -4.92 -3.18
N TYR A 89 -9.26 -5.50 -2.94
CA TYR A 89 -9.54 -6.90 -3.22
C TYR A 89 -9.35 -7.27 -4.69
N GLY A 90 -9.75 -6.37 -5.62
CA GLY A 90 -9.53 -6.58 -7.05
C GLY A 90 -8.04 -6.61 -7.40
N GLY A 91 -7.24 -5.75 -6.78
CA GLY A 91 -5.81 -5.73 -7.00
C GLY A 91 -5.11 -6.96 -6.45
N PHE A 92 -5.51 -7.42 -5.26
CA PHE A 92 -5.02 -8.65 -4.67
C PHE A 92 -5.32 -9.88 -5.54
N LEU A 93 -6.56 -10.02 -6.02
CA LEU A 93 -6.96 -11.13 -6.90
C LEU A 93 -6.21 -11.08 -8.24
N GLY A 94 -6.05 -9.90 -8.84
CA GLY A 94 -5.26 -9.71 -10.06
C GLY A 94 -3.80 -10.13 -9.88
N ALA A 95 -3.16 -9.72 -8.79
CA ALA A 95 -1.80 -10.13 -8.45
C ALA A 95 -1.67 -11.65 -8.29
N VAL A 96 -2.57 -12.29 -7.52
CA VAL A 96 -2.57 -13.74 -7.30
C VAL A 96 -2.76 -14.51 -8.61
N ALA A 97 -3.69 -14.07 -9.47
CA ALA A 97 -3.93 -14.70 -10.76
C ALA A 97 -2.69 -14.70 -11.66
N VAL A 98 -1.98 -13.56 -11.74
CA VAL A 98 -0.73 -13.45 -12.50
C VAL A 98 0.37 -14.32 -11.91
N VAL A 99 0.55 -14.34 -10.59
CA VAL A 99 1.54 -15.21 -9.94
C VAL A 99 1.28 -16.67 -10.27
N ILE A 100 0.04 -17.13 -10.15
CA ILE A 100 -0.32 -18.53 -10.46
C ILE A 100 -0.09 -18.84 -11.94
N PHE A 101 -0.51 -17.94 -12.84
CA PHE A 101 -0.36 -18.11 -14.27
C PHE A 101 1.11 -18.25 -14.68
N PHE A 102 1.96 -17.32 -14.27
CA PHE A 102 3.39 -17.34 -14.62
C PHE A 102 4.16 -18.45 -13.91
N ALA A 103 3.82 -18.75 -12.65
CA ALA A 103 4.44 -19.87 -11.96
C ALA A 103 4.14 -21.20 -12.66
N ARG A 104 2.92 -21.40 -13.18
CA ARG A 104 2.60 -22.57 -14.02
C ARG A 104 3.31 -22.53 -15.36
N ARG A 105 3.30 -21.38 -16.04
CA ARG A 105 3.91 -21.20 -17.38
C ARG A 105 5.43 -21.40 -17.39
N TRP A 106 6.09 -21.12 -16.27
CA TRP A 106 7.53 -21.25 -16.08
C TRP A 106 7.93 -22.44 -15.20
N GLU A 107 6.99 -23.32 -14.85
CA GLU A 107 7.21 -24.52 -14.05
C GLU A 107 7.89 -24.23 -12.68
N LEU A 108 7.56 -23.08 -12.10
CA LEU A 108 8.10 -22.65 -10.82
C LEU A 108 7.26 -23.16 -9.64
N PRO A 109 7.90 -23.54 -8.52
CA PRO A 109 7.18 -23.92 -7.31
C PRO A 109 6.52 -22.68 -6.69
N VAL A 110 5.20 -22.52 -6.90
CA VAL A 110 4.37 -21.39 -6.42
C VAL A 110 4.61 -21.10 -4.94
N ARG A 111 4.70 -22.14 -4.10
CA ARG A 111 4.88 -22.01 -2.65
C ARG A 111 6.24 -21.39 -2.30
N SER A 112 7.32 -21.81 -2.96
CA SER A 112 8.64 -21.24 -2.74
C SER A 112 8.74 -19.81 -3.26
N LEU A 113 8.04 -19.52 -4.37
CA LEU A 113 7.92 -18.17 -4.90
C LEU A 113 7.19 -17.27 -3.89
N ALA A 114 6.06 -17.72 -3.34
CA ALA A 114 5.32 -17.00 -2.30
C ALA A 114 6.19 -16.72 -1.06
N ASP A 115 6.97 -17.70 -0.60
CA ASP A 115 7.92 -17.51 0.50
C ASP A 115 9.01 -16.48 0.20
N ALA A 116 9.50 -16.42 -1.04
CA ALA A 116 10.49 -15.42 -1.45
C ALA A 116 9.88 -14.01 -1.54
N TYR A 117 8.63 -13.89 -1.96
CA TYR A 117 7.90 -12.62 -2.04
C TYR A 117 7.46 -12.10 -0.66
N ALA A 118 7.11 -12.98 0.29
CA ALA A 118 6.51 -12.60 1.57
C ALA A 118 7.27 -11.50 2.36
N PRO A 119 8.60 -11.58 2.58
CA PRO A 119 9.31 -10.48 3.24
C PRO A 119 9.36 -9.22 2.38
N GLY A 120 9.51 -9.34 1.05
CA GLY A 120 9.49 -8.19 0.14
C GLY A 120 8.16 -7.44 0.16
N VAL A 121 7.04 -8.17 0.26
CA VAL A 121 5.70 -7.59 0.42
C VAL A 121 5.58 -6.86 1.76
N ALA A 122 6.04 -7.47 2.87
CA ALA A 122 6.03 -6.80 4.19
C ALA A 122 6.83 -5.48 4.17
N LEU A 123 8.00 -5.49 3.51
CA LEU A 123 8.82 -4.29 3.34
C LEU A 123 8.09 -3.23 2.51
N GLY A 124 7.56 -3.59 1.35
CA GLY A 124 6.81 -2.66 0.50
C GLY A 124 5.58 -2.07 1.22
N HIS A 125 4.88 -2.90 2.00
CA HIS A 125 3.72 -2.47 2.76
C HIS A 125 4.08 -1.49 3.90
N SER A 126 5.22 -1.68 4.57
CA SER A 126 5.72 -0.74 5.57
C SER A 126 5.89 0.67 4.98
N PHE A 127 6.50 0.77 3.80
CA PHE A 127 6.63 2.04 3.07
C PHE A 127 5.28 2.61 2.64
N GLY A 128 4.33 1.76 2.21
CA GLY A 128 2.96 2.17 1.93
C GLY A 128 2.27 2.81 3.14
N ARG A 129 2.43 2.23 4.34
CA ARG A 129 1.88 2.77 5.59
C ARG A 129 2.53 4.10 5.99
N ILE A 130 3.84 4.27 5.79
CA ILE A 130 4.49 5.57 5.93
C ILE A 130 3.91 6.59 4.93
N GLY A 131 3.64 6.16 3.70
CA GLY A 131 2.93 6.96 2.71
C GLY A 131 1.54 7.43 3.19
N CYS A 132 0.76 6.53 3.81
CA CYS A 132 -0.54 6.87 4.39
C CYS A 132 -0.42 7.94 5.49
N TYR A 133 0.60 7.82 6.35
CA TYR A 133 0.89 8.83 7.36
C TYR A 133 1.16 10.19 6.70
N LEU A 134 2.07 10.26 5.73
CA LEU A 134 2.40 11.52 5.04
C LEU A 134 1.22 12.16 4.29
N ASN A 135 0.31 11.32 3.78
CA ASN A 135 -0.92 11.73 3.11
C ASN A 135 -2.06 12.10 4.06
N GLY A 136 -1.91 11.83 5.36
CA GLY A 136 -2.95 12.11 6.33
C GLY A 136 -4.17 11.21 6.28
N CYS A 137 -4.03 9.97 5.82
CA CYS A 137 -5.14 9.01 5.71
C CYS A 137 -4.95 7.78 6.60
N CYS A 138 -6.04 7.03 6.82
CA CYS A 138 -6.04 5.78 7.60
C CYS A 138 -5.51 5.95 9.04
N HIS A 139 -5.91 7.05 9.70
CA HIS A 139 -5.55 7.32 11.09
C HIS A 139 -6.41 6.47 12.05
N GLY A 140 -5.96 6.36 13.30
CA GLY A 140 -6.71 5.69 14.36
C GLY A 140 -7.69 6.63 15.07
N ASP A 141 -8.20 6.19 16.21
CA ASP A 141 -9.18 6.95 16.97
C ASP A 141 -8.61 8.24 17.55
N LEU A 142 -9.52 9.14 17.96
CA LEU A 142 -9.20 10.37 18.66
C LEU A 142 -8.46 10.05 19.97
N CYS A 143 -7.35 10.76 20.22
CA CYS A 143 -6.62 10.68 21.48
C CYS A 143 -7.16 11.68 22.50
N SER A 144 -7.00 11.36 23.79
CA SER A 144 -7.16 12.35 24.85
C SER A 144 -6.13 13.47 24.72
N LEU A 145 -6.51 14.68 25.14
CA LEU A 145 -5.69 15.89 24.99
C LEU A 145 -4.40 15.88 25.81
N ASP A 146 -4.28 14.97 26.78
CA ASP A 146 -3.14 14.88 27.70
C ASP A 146 -1.91 14.19 27.08
N HIS A 147 -2.10 13.40 26.02
CA HIS A 147 -1.02 12.78 25.25
C HIS A 147 -1.31 12.84 23.74
N PRO A 148 -1.25 14.03 23.11
CA PRO A 148 -1.49 14.16 21.69
C PRO A 148 -0.32 13.53 20.91
N LEU A 149 -0.56 12.38 20.28
CA LEU A 149 0.46 11.63 19.53
C LEU A 149 0.73 12.20 18.14
N THR A 150 -0.32 12.58 17.40
CA THR A 150 -0.19 13.27 16.10
C THR A 150 -1.42 14.13 15.83
N ARG A 151 -1.19 15.30 15.23
CA ARG A 151 -2.23 16.17 14.66
C ARG A 151 -1.91 16.41 13.20
N PHE A 152 -2.95 16.36 12.36
CA PHE A 152 -2.81 16.55 10.93
C PHE A 152 -3.12 18.01 10.57
N PRO A 153 -2.25 18.72 9.82
CA PRO A 153 -2.47 20.12 9.51
C PRO A 153 -3.57 20.31 8.47
N ARG A 154 -4.27 21.44 8.56
CA ARG A 154 -5.08 21.95 7.44
C ARG A 154 -4.13 22.28 6.29
N VAL A 155 -4.35 21.67 5.14
CA VAL A 155 -3.59 21.95 3.91
C VAL A 155 -4.52 22.64 2.92
N LEU A 156 -4.01 23.66 2.23
CA LEU A 156 -4.76 24.42 1.23
C LEU A 156 -4.17 24.12 -0.15
N ASP A 157 -5.01 24.03 -1.18
CA ASP A 157 -4.56 24.01 -2.56
C ASP A 157 -4.16 25.42 -3.04
N ALA A 158 -3.70 25.51 -4.30
CA ALA A 158 -3.33 26.79 -4.92
C ALA A 158 -4.52 27.77 -5.10
N HIS A 159 -5.76 27.29 -4.95
CA HIS A 159 -6.98 28.08 -5.06
C HIS A 159 -7.57 28.44 -3.69
N GLY A 160 -6.90 28.06 -2.59
CA GLY A 160 -7.35 28.31 -1.22
C GLY A 160 -8.38 27.31 -0.69
N ASN A 161 -8.70 26.25 -1.44
CA ASN A 161 -9.58 25.19 -0.95
C ASN A 161 -8.83 24.30 0.03
N ILE A 162 -9.53 23.85 1.08
CA ILE A 162 -8.98 22.89 2.03
C ILE A 162 -8.84 21.54 1.33
N THR A 163 -7.62 21.05 1.17
CA THR A 163 -7.30 19.81 0.45
C THR A 163 -6.15 19.05 1.12
N GLY A 164 -5.98 17.76 0.79
CA GLY A 164 -4.72 17.04 1.02
C GLY A 164 -4.55 16.35 2.38
N SER A 165 -5.10 16.86 3.49
CA SER A 165 -5.13 16.12 4.76
C SER A 165 -6.48 15.45 4.95
N LEU A 166 -6.56 14.16 4.63
CA LEU A 166 -7.82 13.41 4.72
C LEU A 166 -8.35 13.34 6.16
N ALA A 167 -7.47 13.26 7.16
CA ALA A 167 -7.86 13.32 8.57
C ALA A 167 -8.48 14.67 8.96
N PHE A 168 -7.95 15.79 8.45
CA PHE A 168 -8.55 17.10 8.69
C PHE A 168 -9.91 17.21 8.00
N LEU A 169 -10.01 16.79 6.74
CA LEU A 169 -11.24 16.81 5.96
C LEU A 169 -12.34 15.97 6.61
N GLU A 170 -12.03 14.75 7.05
CA GLU A 170 -12.98 13.86 7.74
C GLU A 170 -13.50 14.48 9.04
N GLN A 171 -12.62 15.12 9.83
CA GLN A 171 -13.03 15.78 11.06
C GLN A 171 -13.84 17.06 10.80
N LEU A 172 -13.55 17.78 9.72
CA LEU A 172 -14.32 18.94 9.28
C LEU A 172 -15.74 18.51 8.85
N GLU A 173 -15.86 17.45 8.05
CA GLU A 173 -17.15 16.87 7.64
C GLU A 173 -17.98 16.39 8.83
N ARG A 174 -17.32 15.88 9.88
CA ARG A 174 -17.98 15.48 11.14
C ARG A 174 -18.28 16.64 12.10
N GLY A 175 -17.90 17.87 11.75
CA GLY A 175 -18.10 19.06 12.60
C GLY A 175 -17.24 19.07 13.88
N LEU A 176 -16.16 18.28 13.93
CA LEU A 176 -15.25 18.21 15.08
C LEU A 176 -14.22 19.33 15.09
N VAL A 177 -13.91 19.87 13.92
CA VAL A 177 -13.08 21.05 13.71
C VAL A 177 -13.80 22.02 12.77
N THR A 178 -13.38 23.27 12.78
CA THR A 178 -13.91 24.34 11.93
C THR A 178 -12.92 24.67 10.82
N GLU A 179 -13.40 25.37 9.78
CA GLU A 179 -12.51 25.88 8.74
C GLU A 179 -11.45 26.83 9.30
N SER A 180 -11.67 27.47 10.46
CA SER A 180 -10.70 28.36 11.09
C SER A 180 -9.54 27.62 11.78
N ASP A 181 -9.70 26.33 12.04
CA ASP A 181 -8.70 25.53 12.75
C ASP A 181 -7.48 25.24 11.88
N ARG A 182 -6.30 25.30 12.50
CA ARG A 182 -5.02 25.02 11.81
C ARG A 182 -4.71 23.53 11.74
N PHE A 183 -5.27 22.74 12.64
CA PHE A 183 -4.96 21.32 12.81
C PHE A 183 -6.21 20.54 13.18
N ALA A 184 -6.24 19.27 12.78
CA ALA A 184 -7.17 18.27 13.25
C ALA A 184 -6.96 18.02 14.75
N LEU A 185 -8.00 17.54 15.42
CA LEU A 185 -7.91 16.95 16.75
C LEU A 185 -6.88 15.80 16.75
N PRO A 186 -6.20 15.57 17.89
CA PRO A 186 -5.19 14.54 17.99
C PRO A 186 -5.77 13.15 17.80
N VAL A 187 -5.05 12.31 17.06
CA VAL A 187 -5.45 10.94 16.73
C VAL A 187 -4.27 10.00 16.88
N HIS A 188 -4.55 8.71 17.06
CA HIS A 188 -3.51 7.68 17.09
C HIS A 188 -2.88 7.52 15.69
N PRO A 189 -1.55 7.65 15.54
CA PRO A 189 -0.85 7.42 14.29
C PRO A 189 -0.68 5.91 14.03
N THR A 190 -1.79 5.18 13.92
CA THR A 190 -1.83 3.73 13.66
C THR A 190 -1.02 3.34 12.42
N GLN A 191 -0.92 4.23 11.43
CA GLN A 191 -0.07 4.04 10.26
C GLN A 191 1.41 3.82 10.62
N LEU A 192 1.93 4.56 11.61
CA LEU A 192 3.31 4.40 12.07
C LEU A 192 3.48 3.12 12.89
N TYR A 193 2.48 2.75 13.68
CA TYR A 193 2.48 1.49 14.43
C TYR A 193 2.50 0.30 13.47
N GLU A 194 1.66 0.32 12.45
CA GLU A 194 1.59 -0.70 11.41
C GLU A 194 2.86 -0.72 10.55
N ALA A 195 3.40 0.44 10.17
CA ALA A 195 4.66 0.52 9.44
C ALA A 195 5.82 -0.12 10.22
N ALA A 196 5.91 0.16 11.53
CA ALA A 196 6.91 -0.44 12.41
C ALA A 196 6.69 -1.95 12.58
N GLY A 197 5.46 -2.38 12.82
CA GLY A 197 5.10 -3.80 12.91
C GLY A 197 5.43 -4.57 11.64
N LEU A 198 5.13 -4.01 10.46
CA LEU A 198 5.49 -4.58 9.17
C LEU A 198 7.00 -4.66 8.94
N LEU A 199 7.76 -3.67 9.42
CA LEU A 199 9.22 -3.69 9.35
C LEU A 199 9.81 -4.76 10.27
N VAL A 200 9.27 -4.92 11.48
CA VAL A 200 9.65 -6.03 12.39
C VAL A 200 9.31 -7.37 11.75
N LEU A 201 8.12 -7.51 11.17
CA LEU A 201 7.70 -8.72 10.45
C LEU A 201 8.63 -9.02 9.28
N PHE A 202 9.03 -8.01 8.50
CA PHE A 202 10.05 -8.13 7.46
C PHE A 202 11.37 -8.68 8.01
N LEU A 203 11.89 -8.12 9.10
CA LEU A 203 13.17 -8.54 9.70
C LEU A 203 13.09 -10.00 10.20
N VAL A 204 11.97 -10.38 10.82
CA VAL A 204 11.72 -11.75 11.28
C VAL A 204 11.69 -12.70 10.08
N LEU A 205 10.85 -12.43 9.08
CA LEU A 205 10.72 -13.26 7.89
C LEU A 205 12.02 -13.34 7.10
N HIS A 206 12.76 -12.23 6.96
CA HIS A 206 14.07 -12.20 6.33
C HIS A 206 15.08 -13.11 7.05
N THR A 207 15.12 -13.00 8.39
CA THR A 207 16.03 -13.79 9.21
C THR A 207 15.69 -15.27 9.11
N LEU A 208 14.41 -15.63 9.20
CA LEU A 208 13.93 -17.00 9.05
C LEU A 208 14.23 -17.55 7.65
N TYR A 209 13.98 -16.77 6.59
CA TYR A 209 14.26 -17.16 5.21
C TYR A 209 15.74 -17.45 4.97
N ARG A 210 16.63 -16.73 5.66
CA ARG A 210 18.08 -16.91 5.52
C ARG A 210 18.62 -18.07 6.35
N ARG A 211 18.16 -18.21 7.59
CA ARG A 211 18.80 -19.08 8.59
C ARG A 211 18.20 -20.48 8.67
N VAL A 212 16.95 -20.66 8.26
CA VAL A 212 16.22 -21.91 8.49
C VAL A 212 15.67 -22.45 7.16
N LYS A 213 15.78 -23.77 6.97
CA LYS A 213 15.16 -24.47 5.85
C LYS A 213 13.75 -24.90 6.26
N TRP A 214 12.75 -24.14 5.83
CA TRP A 214 11.34 -24.45 6.07
C TRP A 214 10.73 -25.19 4.87
N PRO A 215 9.64 -25.97 5.09
CA PRO A 215 8.80 -26.43 4.01
C PRO A 215 8.28 -25.25 3.17
N ALA A 216 8.13 -25.47 1.86
CA ALA A 216 7.66 -24.43 0.96
C ALA A 216 6.23 -23.98 1.32
N GLY A 217 6.04 -22.67 1.41
CA GLY A 217 4.78 -21.99 1.74
C GLY A 217 4.69 -21.56 3.21
N THR A 218 5.59 -22.02 4.08
CA THR A 218 5.51 -21.68 5.52
C THR A 218 5.76 -20.20 5.78
N LEU A 219 6.69 -19.56 5.09
CA LEU A 219 6.97 -18.14 5.33
C LEU A 219 5.83 -17.25 4.84
N PHE A 220 5.19 -17.61 3.73
CA PHE A 220 4.00 -16.91 3.28
C PHE A 220 2.85 -17.01 4.30
N LEU A 221 2.65 -18.18 4.91
CA LEU A 221 1.66 -18.35 5.98
C LEU A 221 2.01 -17.56 7.24
N LEU A 222 3.29 -17.56 7.65
CA LEU A 222 3.76 -16.74 8.77
C LEU A 222 3.57 -15.25 8.50
N TYR A 223 3.79 -14.81 7.26
CA TYR A 223 3.46 -13.45 6.84
C TYR A 223 1.95 -13.18 6.98
N ALA A 224 1.10 -14.06 6.48
CA ALA A 224 -0.35 -13.87 6.54
C ALA A 224 -0.86 -13.79 7.99
N VAL A 225 -0.41 -14.69 8.87
CA VAL A 225 -0.75 -14.69 10.29
C VAL A 225 -0.17 -13.47 11.00
N GLY A 226 1.11 -13.17 10.78
CA GLY A 226 1.78 -12.02 11.40
C GLY A 226 1.13 -10.69 10.98
N TYR A 227 0.75 -10.56 9.71
CA TYR A 227 0.03 -9.40 9.23
C TYR A 227 -1.38 -9.31 9.82
N ALA A 228 -2.11 -10.42 9.92
CA ALA A 228 -3.44 -10.44 10.52
C ALA A 228 -3.42 -10.05 12.01
N LEU A 229 -2.38 -10.40 12.76
CA LEU A 229 -2.22 -10.01 14.16
C LEU A 229 -1.85 -8.54 14.35
N LEU A 230 -1.22 -7.92 13.34
CA LEU A 230 -0.88 -6.49 13.35
C LEU A 230 -2.07 -5.59 13.00
N ARG A 231 -3.15 -6.17 12.47
CA ARG A 231 -4.29 -5.45 11.92
C ARG A 231 -5.51 -5.52 12.83
#